data_AF-A0AAV9IDA2-F1
#
_entry.id   AF-A0AAV9IDA2-F1
#
_cell.length_a   1.000
_cell.length_b   1.000
_cell.length_c   1.000
_cell.angle_alpha   90.00
_cell.angle_beta   90.00
_cell.angle_gamma   90.00
#
_symmetry.space_group_name_H-M   'P 1'
#
loop_
_entity.id
_entity.type
_entity.pdbx_description
1 polymer ?
#
loop_
_entity_poly.entity_id
_entity_poly.type
_entity_poly.pdbx_seq_one_letter_code
_entity_poly.pdbx_strand_id
1 'polypeptide(L)'
;MVGAPDSQDELLIPPLNFAMVSPGVYRAGYPNKKNYLFLKKLNLKTVLYLCPEDYSSANIEFFMETGTQVLQFGIPGNKEPFVDIPEDVIRDALEVLLDVRYHPLLIHCNKGKHRTGCLVGCLRKVQRWSLTSIFDEYRRFAGTKVRILDQQFIELFRVADVKYNKTYKPSWL
;
A
#
# COMPACT_ATOMS: atom_id res chain seq x y z
N MET A 1 22.73 42.44 14.91
CA MET A 1 21.64 41.49 15.19
C MET A 1 21.93 40.24 14.37
N VAL A 2 22.42 39.18 15.02
CA VAL A 2 22.74 37.91 14.34
C VAL A 2 21.46 37.09 14.34
N GLY A 3 20.89 36.85 13.16
CA GLY A 3 19.69 36.02 13.00
C GLY A 3 19.96 34.61 13.49
N ALA A 4 19.05 34.08 14.31
CA ALA A 4 19.08 32.68 14.73
C ALA A 4 18.87 31.78 13.50
N PRO A 5 19.63 30.68 13.34
CA PRO A 5 19.29 29.65 12.40
C PRO A 5 18.16 28.80 13.01
N ASP A 6 16.91 29.25 12.89
CA ASP A 6 15.75 28.42 13.18
C ASP A 6 15.45 27.53 11.97
N SER A 7 16.26 26.48 11.82
CA SER A 7 15.88 25.30 11.06
C SER A 7 16.16 24.09 11.94
N GLN A 8 15.32 23.90 12.95
CA GLN A 8 15.20 22.59 13.57
C GLN A 8 14.71 21.64 12.46
N ASP A 9 15.57 20.75 11.99
CA ASP A 9 15.17 19.67 11.09
C ASP A 9 14.09 18.85 11.80
N GLU A 10 12.82 19.08 11.44
CA GLU A 10 11.69 18.35 11.99
C GLU A 10 11.91 16.85 11.77
N LEU A 11 11.94 16.07 12.86
CA LEU A 11 12.17 14.65 12.81
C LEU A 11 11.08 13.94 11.99
N LEU A 12 11.45 13.45 10.80
CA LEU A 12 10.55 12.70 9.92
C LEU A 12 10.57 11.22 10.26
N ILE A 13 9.44 10.69 10.74
CA ILE A 13 9.31 9.29 11.13
C ILE A 13 8.42 8.56 10.12
N PRO A 14 8.98 7.68 9.26
CA PRO A 14 8.14 6.89 8.35
C PRO A 14 7.23 5.93 9.14
N PRO A 15 6.03 5.60 8.61
CA PRO A 15 5.19 4.59 9.24
C PRO A 15 5.87 3.21 9.27
N LEU A 16 5.35 2.32 10.12
CA LEU A 16 5.83 0.94 10.21
C LEU A 16 5.90 0.29 8.82
N ASN A 17 6.96 -0.46 8.51
CA ASN A 17 7.09 -1.18 7.24
C ASN A 17 6.94 -0.30 5.98
N PHE A 18 7.25 1.00 6.09
CA PHE A 18 7.24 1.91 4.95
C PHE A 18 8.31 1.53 3.92
N ALA A 19 7.93 1.51 2.64
CA ALA A 19 8.87 1.39 1.52
C ALA A 19 8.23 1.89 0.22
N MET A 20 9.06 2.24 -0.76
CA MET A 20 8.61 2.41 -2.14
C MET A 20 8.45 1.04 -2.80
N VAL A 21 7.32 0.83 -3.48
CA VAL A 21 7.04 -0.38 -4.27
C VAL A 21 7.47 -0.17 -5.72
N SER A 22 7.01 0.93 -6.31
CA SER A 22 7.39 1.43 -7.63
C SER A 22 7.39 2.96 -7.57
N PRO A 23 8.01 3.68 -8.53
CA PRO A 23 7.91 5.14 -8.57
C PRO A 23 6.44 5.61 -8.47
N GLY A 24 6.15 6.44 -7.47
CA GLY A 24 4.79 6.94 -7.19
C GLY A 24 3.89 6.00 -6.37
N VAL A 25 4.35 4.79 -6.03
CA VAL A 25 3.58 3.81 -5.25
C VAL A 25 4.34 3.40 -4.01
N TYR A 26 3.76 3.64 -2.85
CA TYR A 26 4.35 3.34 -1.54
C TYR A 26 3.53 2.28 -0.81
N ARG A 27 4.18 1.58 0.11
CA ARG A 27 3.54 0.65 1.05
C ARG A 27 3.85 1.07 2.48
N ALA A 28 2.96 0.75 3.42
CA ALA A 28 3.21 0.86 4.85
C ALA A 28 2.25 0.01 5.71
N GLY A 29 2.51 -0.01 7.01
CA GLY A 29 1.52 -0.28 8.05
C GLY A 29 0.70 0.95 8.41
N TYR A 30 -0.15 0.82 9.42
CA TYR A 30 -1.15 1.82 9.76
C TYR A 30 -0.49 3.13 10.22
N PRO A 31 -0.76 4.27 9.57
CA PRO A 31 -0.22 5.56 9.98
C PRO A 31 -0.70 5.98 11.37
N ASN A 32 0.19 6.66 12.11
CA ASN A 32 -0.17 7.37 13.34
C ASN A 32 0.37 8.81 13.30
N LYS A 33 0.00 9.63 14.29
CA LYS A 33 0.34 11.07 14.36
C LYS A 33 1.84 11.36 14.21
N LYS A 34 2.73 10.48 14.70
CA LYS A 34 4.19 10.67 14.56
C LYS A 34 4.65 10.59 13.10
N ASN A 35 3.86 9.99 12.23
CA ASN A 35 4.19 9.80 10.81
C ASN A 35 3.67 10.93 9.92
N TYR A 36 2.82 11.81 10.42
CA TYR A 36 2.10 12.79 9.60
C TYR A 36 3.04 13.78 8.90
N LEU A 37 4.09 14.24 9.58
CA LEU A 37 5.09 15.12 8.95
C LEU A 37 5.81 14.41 7.79
N PHE A 38 6.18 13.14 7.97
CA PHE A 38 6.78 12.33 6.90
C PHE A 38 5.80 12.16 5.72
N LEU A 39 4.54 11.81 6.00
CA LEU A 39 3.53 11.60 4.96
C LEU A 39 3.20 12.89 4.19
N LYS A 40 3.21 14.06 4.85
CA LYS A 40 3.06 15.36 4.18
C LYS A 40 4.14 15.58 3.12
N LYS A 41 5.38 15.15 3.36
CA LYS A 41 6.49 15.29 2.40
C LYS A 41 6.34 14.40 1.16
N LEU A 42 5.54 13.34 1.22
CA LEU A 42 5.27 12.48 0.06
C LEU A 42 4.28 13.10 -0.92
N ASN A 43 3.55 14.15 -0.51
CA ASN A 43 2.51 14.81 -1.30
C ASN A 43 1.55 13.78 -1.95
N LEU A 44 1.02 12.88 -1.11
CA LEU A 44 0.16 11.80 -1.56
C LEU A 44 -1.12 12.39 -2.17
N LYS A 45 -1.55 11.81 -3.29
CA LYS A 45 -2.85 12.06 -3.87
C LYS A 45 -3.89 11.06 -3.36
N THR A 46 -3.46 9.83 -3.10
CA THR A 46 -4.35 8.72 -2.76
C THR A 46 -3.80 7.84 -1.65
N VAL A 47 -4.67 7.34 -0.78
CA VAL A 47 -4.38 6.28 0.18
C VAL A 47 -5.30 5.11 -0.08
N LEU A 48 -4.73 3.91 -0.27
CA LEU A 48 -5.46 2.65 -0.33
C LEU A 48 -5.43 1.98 1.05
N TYR A 49 -6.56 2.00 1.73
CA TYR A 49 -6.74 1.38 3.04
C TYR A 49 -7.37 -0.01 2.88
N LEU A 50 -6.60 -1.04 3.20
CA LEU A 50 -6.97 -2.43 2.89
C LEU A 50 -7.72 -3.17 4.01
N CYS A 51 -8.09 -2.49 5.09
CA CYS A 51 -8.77 -3.13 6.21
C CYS A 51 -10.29 -2.87 6.15
N PRO A 52 -11.14 -3.83 6.54
CA PRO A 52 -12.60 -3.67 6.53
C PRO A 52 -13.10 -2.79 7.68
N GLU A 53 -12.31 -2.63 8.75
CA GLU A 53 -12.67 -1.80 9.89
C GLU A 53 -12.69 -0.32 9.50
N ASP A 54 -13.58 0.47 10.10
CA ASP A 54 -13.67 1.92 9.87
C ASP A 54 -12.31 2.61 10.04
N TYR A 55 -12.09 3.62 9.19
CA TYR A 55 -10.85 4.37 9.27
C TYR A 55 -10.90 5.40 10.41
N SER A 56 -9.78 5.61 11.11
CA SER A 56 -9.80 6.48 12.29
C SER A 56 -10.08 7.93 11.91
N SER A 57 -10.91 8.61 12.69
CA SER A 57 -11.25 10.03 12.46
C SER A 57 -10.00 10.90 12.34
N ALA A 58 -9.00 10.68 13.21
CA ALA A 58 -7.73 11.40 13.17
C ALA A 58 -6.96 11.22 11.84
N ASN A 59 -6.98 10.02 11.24
CA ASN A 59 -6.35 9.80 9.93
C ASN A 59 -7.21 10.40 8.81
N ILE A 60 -8.54 10.29 8.88
CA ILE A 60 -9.46 10.90 7.91
C ILE A 60 -9.24 12.42 7.88
N GLU A 61 -9.24 13.09 9.04
CA GLU A 61 -8.97 14.53 9.17
C GLU A 61 -7.62 14.90 8.56
N PHE A 62 -6.56 14.16 8.91
CA PHE A 62 -5.22 14.41 8.35
C PHE A 62 -5.16 14.28 6.82
N PHE A 63 -5.75 13.24 6.24
CA PHE A 63 -5.75 13.06 4.79
C PHE A 63 -6.64 14.08 4.08
N MET A 64 -7.75 14.47 4.70
CA MET A 64 -8.60 15.56 4.21
C MET A 64 -7.86 16.90 4.19
N GLU A 65 -7.15 17.26 5.27
CA GLU A 65 -6.34 18.49 5.37
C GLU A 65 -5.22 18.55 4.32
N THR A 66 -4.69 17.39 3.93
CA THR A 66 -3.62 17.28 2.94
C THR A 66 -4.13 17.09 1.50
N GLY A 67 -5.45 17.11 1.29
CA GLY A 67 -6.07 16.90 -0.03
C GLY A 67 -5.86 15.48 -0.59
N THR A 68 -5.56 14.51 0.28
CA THR A 68 -5.38 13.10 -0.07
C THR A 68 -6.73 12.37 -0.03
N GLN A 69 -7.12 11.74 -1.13
CA GLN A 69 -8.32 10.90 -1.12
C GLN A 69 -8.04 9.54 -0.47
N VAL A 70 -8.97 9.05 0.35
CA VAL A 70 -8.90 7.71 0.94
C VAL A 70 -9.85 6.77 0.20
N LEU A 71 -9.33 5.68 -0.33
CA LEU A 71 -10.10 4.61 -0.96
C LEU A 71 -9.95 3.34 -0.13
N GLN A 72 -11.08 2.82 0.36
CA GLN A 72 -11.10 1.64 1.22
C GLN A 72 -11.44 0.38 0.42
N PHE A 73 -10.57 -0.61 0.50
CA PHE A 73 -10.73 -1.94 -0.11
C PHE A 73 -10.68 -2.97 1.02
N GLY A 74 -11.84 -3.23 1.63
CA GLY A 74 -11.94 -4.03 2.85
C GLY A 74 -11.58 -5.49 2.63
N ILE A 75 -10.34 -5.88 2.95
CA ILE A 75 -9.90 -7.27 2.89
C ILE A 75 -9.96 -7.87 4.29
N PRO A 76 -10.81 -8.87 4.55
CA PRO A 76 -10.88 -9.52 5.84
C PRO A 76 -9.53 -10.15 6.21
N GLY A 77 -9.25 -10.22 7.51
CA GLY A 77 -7.99 -10.78 7.97
C GLY A 77 -7.90 -12.27 7.63
N ASN A 78 -6.96 -12.65 6.76
CA ASN A 78 -6.64 -14.04 6.40
C ASN A 78 -6.06 -14.82 7.60
N LYS A 79 -6.88 -15.11 8.62
CA LYS A 79 -6.53 -15.98 9.74
C LYS A 79 -7.16 -17.34 9.47
N GLU A 80 -6.38 -18.41 9.60
CA GLU A 80 -6.89 -19.78 9.57
C GLU A 80 -8.09 -19.93 10.53
N PRO A 81 -9.12 -20.72 10.18
CA PRO A 81 -9.15 -21.72 9.10
C PRO A 81 -9.97 -21.34 7.84
N PHE A 82 -10.67 -20.20 7.78
CA PHE A 82 -11.80 -20.03 6.84
C PHE A 82 -11.92 -18.64 6.16
N VAL A 83 -10.84 -17.87 6.04
CA VAL A 83 -10.92 -16.53 5.44
C VAL A 83 -10.08 -16.45 4.17
N ASP A 84 -10.74 -16.61 3.02
CA ASP A 84 -10.14 -16.32 1.73
C ASP A 84 -9.99 -14.82 1.49
N ILE A 85 -8.94 -14.44 0.77
CA ILE A 85 -8.76 -13.06 0.30
C ILE A 85 -9.68 -12.86 -0.90
N PRO A 86 -10.65 -11.92 -0.84
CA PRO A 86 -11.53 -11.63 -1.97
C PRO A 86 -10.72 -11.16 -3.19
N GLU A 87 -10.74 -11.96 -4.26
CA GLU A 87 -9.96 -11.70 -5.47
C GLU A 87 -10.45 -10.44 -6.20
N ASP A 88 -11.76 -10.21 -6.21
CA ASP A 88 -12.42 -9.03 -6.74
C ASP A 88 -11.93 -7.74 -6.07
N VAL A 89 -11.84 -7.73 -4.75
CA VAL A 89 -11.33 -6.56 -4.00
C VAL A 89 -9.86 -6.27 -4.32
N ILE A 90 -9.03 -7.31 -4.48
CA ILE A 90 -7.63 -7.15 -4.91
C ILE A 90 -7.56 -6.61 -6.34
N ARG A 91 -8.45 -7.10 -7.23
CA ARG A 91 -8.53 -6.65 -8.61
C ARG A 91 -8.89 -5.17 -8.69
N ASP A 92 -9.94 -4.74 -8.00
CA ASP A 92 -10.38 -3.34 -7.98
C ASP A 92 -9.27 -2.42 -7.41
N ALA A 93 -8.58 -2.86 -6.36
CA ALA A 93 -7.44 -2.13 -5.82
C ALA A 93 -6.28 -2.04 -6.82
N LEU A 94 -6.02 -3.10 -7.61
CA LEU A 94 -5.01 -3.08 -8.67
C LEU A 94 -5.38 -2.13 -9.81
N GLU A 95 -6.66 -2.00 -10.18
CA GLU A 95 -7.09 -1.06 -11.22
C GLU A 95 -6.70 0.38 -10.84
N VAL A 96 -6.89 0.74 -9.57
CA VAL A 96 -6.46 2.04 -9.02
C VAL A 96 -4.95 2.18 -8.98
N LEU A 97 -4.21 1.13 -8.57
CA LEU A 97 -2.75 1.13 -8.55
C LEU A 97 -2.12 1.34 -9.92
N LEU A 98 -2.74 0.79 -10.95
CA LEU A 98 -2.27 0.82 -12.33
C LEU A 98 -2.70 2.08 -13.08
N ASP A 99 -3.27 3.08 -12.40
CA ASP A 99 -3.66 4.36 -12.98
C ASP A 99 -2.87 5.51 -12.35
N VAL A 100 -1.98 6.12 -13.14
CA VAL A 100 -1.06 7.20 -12.70
C VAL A 100 -1.79 8.44 -12.22
N ARG A 101 -3.08 8.60 -12.54
CA ARG A 101 -3.88 9.72 -12.04
C ARG A 101 -4.10 9.63 -10.53
N TYR A 102 -3.91 8.47 -9.91
CA TYR A 102 -3.97 8.29 -8.46
C TYR A 102 -2.61 8.49 -7.76
N HIS A 103 -1.51 8.61 -8.53
CA HIS A 103 -0.15 8.70 -7.99
C HIS A 103 0.18 10.15 -7.60
N PRO A 104 1.01 10.39 -6.55
CA PRO A 104 1.62 9.40 -5.67
C PRO A 104 0.59 8.77 -4.70
N LEU A 105 0.68 7.47 -4.45
CA LEU A 105 -0.27 6.75 -3.60
C LEU A 105 0.40 5.90 -2.51
N LEU A 106 -0.27 5.75 -1.39
CA LEU A 106 0.14 4.87 -0.29
C LEU A 106 -0.82 3.69 -0.11
N ILE A 107 -0.29 2.47 -0.17
CA ILE A 107 -1.00 1.25 0.20
C ILE A 107 -0.73 0.95 1.68
N HIS A 108 -1.76 0.75 2.50
CA HIS A 108 -1.52 0.23 3.84
C HIS A 108 -2.64 -0.68 4.36
N CYS A 109 -2.25 -1.51 5.32
CA CYS A 109 -3.18 -2.21 6.21
C CYS A 109 -2.72 -1.98 7.66
N ASN A 110 -3.06 -2.86 8.60
CA ASN A 110 -2.62 -2.70 10.00
C ASN A 110 -1.09 -2.70 10.16
N LYS A 111 -0.40 -3.71 9.60
CA LYS A 111 1.07 -3.86 9.76
C LYS A 111 1.85 -3.76 8.45
N GLY A 112 1.17 -3.56 7.32
CA GLY A 112 1.83 -3.52 6.01
C GLY A 112 2.44 -4.86 5.60
N LYS A 113 1.87 -5.98 6.08
CA LYS A 113 2.40 -7.35 5.92
C LYS A 113 1.55 -8.17 4.96
N HIS A 114 0.43 -8.71 5.45
CA HIS A 114 -0.39 -9.71 4.75
C HIS A 114 -1.19 -9.13 3.60
N ARG A 115 -2.22 -8.32 3.89
CA ARG A 115 -3.10 -7.71 2.87
C ARG A 115 -2.32 -6.84 1.88
N THR A 116 -1.48 -5.96 2.41
CA THR A 116 -0.57 -5.14 1.61
C THR A 116 0.39 -5.99 0.79
N GLY A 117 0.94 -7.07 1.37
CA GLY A 117 1.84 -7.98 0.67
C GLY A 117 1.16 -8.77 -0.44
N CYS A 118 -0.10 -9.18 -0.26
CA CYS A 118 -0.89 -9.85 -1.30
C CYS A 118 -1.14 -8.90 -2.48
N LEU A 119 -1.59 -7.67 -2.21
CA LEU A 119 -1.81 -6.68 -3.26
C LEU A 119 -0.52 -6.33 -4.01
N VAL A 120 0.58 -6.08 -3.28
CA VAL A 120 1.89 -5.82 -3.89
C VAL A 120 2.40 -7.03 -4.67
N GLY A 121 2.24 -8.25 -4.14
CA GLY A 121 2.62 -9.47 -4.84
C GLY A 121 1.84 -9.68 -6.14
N CYS A 122 0.54 -9.39 -6.13
CA CYS A 122 -0.27 -9.41 -7.34
C CYS A 122 0.18 -8.33 -8.33
N LEU A 123 0.50 -7.12 -7.87
CA LEU A 123 1.11 -6.08 -8.71
C LEU A 123 2.41 -6.57 -9.37
N ARG A 124 3.29 -7.26 -8.63
CA ARG A 124 4.51 -7.84 -9.19
C ARG A 124 4.22 -8.90 -10.25
N LYS A 125 3.15 -9.68 -10.11
CA LYS A 125 2.68 -10.60 -11.17
C LYS A 125 2.25 -9.85 -12.42
N VAL A 126 1.53 -8.72 -12.28
CA VAL A 126 1.20 -7.85 -13.43
C VAL A 126 2.47 -7.35 -14.11
N GLN A 127 3.50 -6.99 -13.33
CA GLN A 127 4.84 -6.62 -13.82
C GLN A 127 5.68 -7.79 -14.36
N ARG A 128 5.12 -9.01 -14.42
CA ARG A 128 5.77 -10.23 -14.91
C ARG A 128 7.03 -10.65 -14.16
N TRP A 129 7.11 -10.35 -12.86
CA TRP A 129 8.18 -10.87 -12.00
C TRP A 129 8.07 -12.39 -11.84
N SER A 130 9.20 -13.06 -11.58
CA SER A 130 9.21 -14.47 -11.23
C SER A 130 8.57 -14.70 -9.85
N LEU A 131 7.84 -15.81 -9.66
CA LEU A 131 7.23 -16.13 -8.36
C LEU A 131 8.26 -16.18 -7.22
N THR A 132 9.48 -16.65 -7.50
CA THR A 132 10.59 -16.64 -6.54
C THR A 132 10.89 -15.24 -6.02
N SER A 133 11.04 -14.25 -6.92
CA SER A 133 11.29 -12.86 -6.54
C SER A 133 10.10 -12.24 -5.80
N ILE A 134 8.88 -12.58 -6.20
CA ILE A 134 7.65 -12.10 -5.56
C ILE A 134 7.54 -12.60 -4.13
N PHE A 135 7.77 -13.90 -3.92
CA PHE A 135 7.70 -14.50 -2.59
C PHE A 135 8.84 -14.03 -1.70
N ASP A 136 10.04 -13.79 -2.24
CA ASP A 136 11.13 -13.19 -1.48
C ASP A 136 10.76 -11.78 -0.97
N GLU A 137 10.23 -10.91 -1.85
CA GLU A 137 9.76 -9.58 -1.45
C GLU A 137 8.66 -9.68 -0.38
N TYR A 138 7.66 -10.54 -0.59
CA TYR A 138 6.59 -10.76 0.39
C TYR A 138 7.15 -11.18 1.76
N ARG A 139 8.04 -12.19 1.79
CA ARG A 139 8.63 -12.72 3.02
C ARG A 139 9.46 -11.67 3.75
N ARG A 140 10.21 -10.85 3.01
CA ARG A 140 11.00 -9.74 3.57
C ARG A 140 10.13 -8.78 4.38
N PHE A 141 8.96 -8.40 3.87
CA PHE A 141 8.07 -7.48 4.59
C PHE A 141 7.19 -8.15 5.65
N ALA A 142 6.82 -9.42 5.46
CA ALA A 142 6.08 -10.19 6.45
C ALA A 142 6.95 -10.50 7.70
N GLY A 143 8.26 -10.69 7.51
CA GLY A 143 9.21 -11.04 8.57
C GLY A 143 8.84 -12.37 9.24
N THR A 144 8.85 -12.43 10.57
CA THR A 144 8.51 -13.65 11.34
C THR A 144 7.02 -14.06 11.28
N LYS A 145 6.19 -13.34 10.52
CA LYS A 145 4.74 -13.58 10.41
C LYS A 145 4.32 -13.95 8.98
N VAL A 146 5.20 -14.60 8.22
CA VAL A 146 4.89 -15.15 6.89
C VAL A 146 3.68 -16.08 6.96
N ARG A 147 2.81 -16.00 5.94
CA ARG A 147 1.69 -16.93 5.74
C ARG A 147 1.84 -17.61 4.39
N ILE A 148 1.60 -18.91 4.36
CA ILE A 148 1.62 -19.69 3.11
C ILE A 148 0.39 -19.37 2.27
N LEU A 149 -0.78 -19.18 2.89
CA LEU A 149 -2.02 -18.81 2.20
C LEU A 149 -1.90 -17.52 1.39
N ASP A 150 -1.17 -16.52 1.90
CA ASP A 150 -0.92 -15.28 1.15
C ASP A 150 -0.09 -15.54 -0.13
N GLN A 151 0.90 -16.43 -0.06
CA GLN A 151 1.73 -16.79 -1.22
C GLN A 151 0.96 -17.64 -2.22
N GLN A 152 0.16 -18.59 -1.73
CA GLN A 152 -0.74 -19.40 -2.55
C GLN A 152 -1.77 -18.52 -3.27
N PHE A 153 -2.36 -17.54 -2.57
CA PHE A 153 -3.24 -16.57 -3.19
C PHE A 153 -2.55 -15.80 -4.31
N ILE A 154 -1.34 -15.27 -4.05
CA ILE A 154 -0.54 -14.59 -5.08
C ILE A 154 -0.31 -15.53 -6.27
N GLU A 155 0.10 -16.78 -6.04
CA GLU A 155 0.35 -17.77 -7.09
C GLU A 155 -0.86 -17.99 -8.00
N LEU A 156 -2.03 -18.18 -7.40
CA LEU A 156 -3.27 -18.52 -8.09
C LEU A 156 -3.98 -17.30 -8.71
N PHE A 157 -3.67 -16.08 -8.28
CA PHE A 157 -4.31 -14.85 -8.76
C PHE A 157 -4.25 -14.70 -10.30
N ARG A 158 -5.41 -14.53 -10.94
CA ARG A 158 -5.51 -14.46 -12.41
C ARG A 158 -5.31 -13.04 -12.92
N VAL A 159 -4.08 -12.74 -13.34
CA VAL A 159 -3.69 -11.42 -13.89
C VAL A 159 -4.47 -11.02 -15.15
N ALA A 160 -4.92 -11.99 -15.95
CA ALA A 160 -5.67 -11.74 -17.18
C ALA A 160 -7.00 -10.99 -16.95
N ASP A 161 -7.54 -11.07 -15.73
CA ASP A 161 -8.82 -10.46 -15.39
C ASP A 161 -8.65 -9.01 -14.88
N VAL A 162 -7.42 -8.55 -14.64
CA VAL A 162 -7.12 -7.16 -14.22
C VAL A 162 -7.24 -6.22 -15.41
N LYS A 163 -8.22 -5.31 -15.36
CA LYS A 163 -8.43 -4.29 -16.39
C LYS A 163 -7.79 -2.98 -15.92
N TYR A 164 -7.05 -2.32 -16.79
CA TYR A 164 -6.53 -0.99 -16.52
C TYR A 164 -6.49 -0.17 -17.80
N ASN A 165 -6.61 1.15 -17.65
CA ASN A 165 -6.60 2.06 -18.79
C ASN A 165 -5.18 2.22 -19.33
N LYS A 166 -4.93 1.71 -20.54
CA LYS A 166 -3.61 1.77 -21.19
C LYS A 166 -3.09 3.20 -21.39
N THR A 167 -3.97 4.19 -21.47
CA THR A 167 -3.60 5.61 -21.60
C THR A 167 -2.99 6.17 -20.32
N TYR A 168 -3.43 5.67 -19.16
CA TYR A 168 -2.99 6.14 -17.84
C TYR A 168 -2.16 5.10 -17.09
N LYS A 169 -1.62 4.10 -17.79
CA LYS A 169 -0.75 3.10 -17.16
C LYS A 169 0.58 3.72 -16.72
N PRO A 170 1.20 3.23 -15.64
CA PRO A 170 2.52 3.67 -15.25
C PRO A 170 3.60 3.24 -16.25
N SER A 171 4.69 4.00 -16.31
CA SER A 171 5.82 3.75 -17.23
C SER A 171 6.61 2.48 -16.89
N TRP A 172 6.52 2.01 -15.63
CA TRP A 172 7.17 0.78 -15.16
C TRP A 172 6.38 -0.50 -15.49
N LEU A 173 5.34 -0.41 -16.34
CA LEU A 173 4.48 -1.51 -16.77
C LEU A 173 4.65 -1.89 -18.24
#